data_AF-A0A645IP42-F1
#
_entry.id   AF-A0A645IP42-F1
#
_cell.length_a   1.000
_cell.length_b   1.000
_cell.length_c   1.000
_cell.angle_alpha   90.00
_cell.angle_beta   90.00
_cell.angle_gamma   90.00
#
_symmetry.space_group_name_H-M   'P 1'
#
loop_
_entity.id
_entity.type
_entity.pdbx_description
1 polymer ?
#
loop_
_entity_poly.entity_id
_entity_poly.type
_entity_poly.pdbx_seq_one_letter_code
_entity_poly.pdbx_strand_id
1 'polypeptide(L)' 'MHLHTEEEIDETAQNAGFMIAGKYDGYTEKPASPGSERIVYVLTKGVTING' A
#
# COMPACT_ATOMS: atom_id res chain seq x y z
N MET A 1 7.52 -18.60 -3.09
CA MET A 1 6.57 -17.50 -2.81
C MET A 1 7.31 -16.55 -1.87
N HIS A 2 7.48 -15.29 -2.26
CA HIS A 2 8.09 -14.28 -1.37
C HIS A 2 6.95 -13.50 -0.73
N LEU A 3 7.00 -13.39 0.60
CA LEU A 3 6.06 -12.59 1.37
C LEU A 3 6.77 -11.30 1.76
N HIS A 4 6.03 -10.20 1.76
CA HIS A 4 6.53 -8.89 2.15
C HIS A 4 5.75 -8.37 3.34
N THR A 5 6.43 -7.66 4.24
CA THR A 5 5.74 -6.93 5.30
C THR A 5 5.03 -5.71 4.71
N GLU A 6 4.07 -5.15 5.45
CA GLU A 6 3.45 -3.89 5.03
C GLU A 6 4.48 -2.76 4.94
N GLU A 7 5.45 -2.70 5.85
CA GLU A 7 6.52 -1.71 5.87
C GLU A 7 7.38 -1.76 4.60
N GLU A 8 7.78 -2.96 4.16
CA GLU A 8 8.55 -3.13 2.93
C GLU A 8 7.79 -2.64 1.69
N ILE A 9 6.47 -2.90 1.63
CA ILE A 9 5.62 -2.43 0.53
C ILE A 9 5.44 -0.91 0.61
N ASP A 10 5.28 -0.36 1.82
CA ASP A 10 5.10 1.07 2.04
C ASP A 10 6.33 1.85 1.59
N GLU A 11 7.53 1.41 1.99
CA GLU A 11 8.81 1.98 1.55
C GLU A 11 8.99 1.86 0.03
N THR A 12 8.65 0.69 -0.53
CA THR A 12 8.74 0.46 -1.98
C THR A 12 7.81 1.43 -2.75
N ALA A 13 6.58 1.63 -2.28
CA ALA A 13 5.63 2.55 -2.90
C ALA A 13 6.13 4.00 -2.84
N GLN A 14 6.63 4.44 -1.68
CA GLN A 14 7.17 5.79 -1.49
C GLN A 14 8.41 6.03 -2.37
N ASN A 15 9.36 5.09 -2.39
CA ASN A 15 10.56 5.17 -3.22
C ASN A 15 10.24 5.19 -4.72
N ALA A 16 9.13 4.55 -5.13
CA ALA A 16 8.61 4.60 -6.48
C ALA A 16 7.80 5.86 -6.80
N GLY A 17 7.66 6.80 -5.85
CA GLY A 17 6.94 8.06 -6.03
C GLY A 17 5.42 7.93 -5.97
N PHE A 18 4.89 6.90 -5.31
CA PHE A 18 3.46 6.73 -5.06
C PHE A 18 3.10 7.14 -3.63
N MET A 19 1.85 7.61 -3.48
CA MET A 19 1.21 7.79 -2.18
C MET A 19 0.19 6.68 -1.96
N ILE A 20 0.17 6.11 -0.75
CA ILE A 20 -0.80 5.09 -0.36
C ILE A 20 -2.13 5.77 -0.05
N ALA A 21 -3.14 5.50 -0.87
CA ALA A 21 -4.49 6.03 -0.67
C ALA A 21 -5.34 5.12 0.24
N GLY A 22 -5.03 3.83 0.31
CA GLY A 22 -5.70 2.90 1.21
C GLY A 22 -5.11 1.49 1.18
N LYS A 23 -5.39 0.74 2.26
CA LYS A 23 -5.05 -0.67 2.43
C LYS A 23 -6.30 -1.43 2.87
N TYR A 24 -6.67 -2.47 2.13
CA TYR A 24 -7.96 -3.14 2.30
C TYR A 24 -7.83 -4.65 2.50
N ASP A 25 -8.78 -5.23 3.22
CA ASP A 25 -8.88 -6.66 3.50
C ASP A 25 -9.45 -7.41 2.29
N GLY A 26 -8.57 -8.09 1.56
CA GLY A 26 -8.88 -8.78 0.31
C GLY A 26 -9.49 -7.83 -0.73
N TYR A 27 -10.61 -8.22 -1.33
CA TYR A 27 -11.32 -7.44 -2.35
C TYR A 27 -12.56 -6.76 -1.77
N THR A 28 -12.47 -6.28 -0.53
CA THR A 28 -13.57 -5.59 0.17
C THR A 28 -13.21 -4.13 0.43
N GLU A 29 -14.21 -3.31 0.83
CA GLU A 29 -13.97 -1.94 1.27
C GLU A 29 -13.53 -1.84 2.74
N LYS A 30 -13.39 -2.97 3.45
CA LYS A 30 -12.94 -2.98 4.84
C LYS A 30 -11.44 -2.69 4.92
N PRO A 31 -10.98 -1.87 5.88
CA PRO A 31 -9.56 -1.68 6.12
C PRO A 31 -8.86 -3.01 6.42
N ALA A 32 -7.62 -3.15 5.96
CA ALA A 32 -6.78 -4.28 6.34
C ALA A 32 -6.55 -4.32 7.86
N SER A 33 -6.36 -5.52 8.40
CA SER A 33 -6.13 -5.74 9.84
C SER A 33 -5.04 -6.80 10.05
N PRO A 34 -4.50 -6.97 11.28
CA PRO A 34 -3.45 -7.97 11.54
C PRO A 34 -3.84 -9.42 11.19
N GLY A 35 -5.14 -9.73 11.05
CA GLY A 35 -5.64 -11.04 10.64
C GLY A 35 -5.95 -11.17 9.15
N SER A 36 -5.72 -10.13 8.34
CA SER A 36 -5.99 -10.16 6.90
C SER A 36 -5.06 -11.13 6.19
N GLU A 37 -5.64 -12.10 5.47
CA GLU A 37 -4.88 -13.07 4.67
C GLU A 37 -4.32 -12.43 3.38
N ARG A 38 -4.92 -11.33 2.93
CA ARG A 38 -4.53 -10.57 1.75
C ARG A 38 -4.77 -9.08 1.98
N ILE A 39 -3.76 -8.27 1.73
CA ILE A 39 -3.85 -6.82 1.77
C ILE A 39 -3.85 -6.30 0.33
N VAL A 40 -4.86 -5.52 -0.05
CA VAL A 40 -4.92 -4.84 -1.35
C VAL A 40 -4.58 -3.36 -1.14
N TYR A 41 -3.53 -2.92 -1.83
CA TYR A 41 -3.05 -1.55 -1.82
C TYR A 41 -3.69 -0.74 -2.94
N VAL A 42 -4.21 0.43 -2.61
CA VAL A 42 -4.62 1.44 -3.59
C VAL A 42 -3.59 2.57 -3.55
N LEU A 43 -2.91 2.79 -4.67
CA LEU A 43 -1.85 3.78 -4.82
C LEU A 43 -2.29 4.90 -5.74
N THR A 44 -1.88 6.12 -5.42
CA THR A 44 -2.00 7.29 -6.30
C THR A 44 -0.63 7.79 -6.68
N LYS A 45 -0.50 8.35 -7.89
CA LYS A 45 0.76 8.98 -8.31
C LYS A 45 1.06 10.15 -7.38
N GLY A 46 2.22 10.13 -6.72
CA GLY A 46 2.70 11.27 -5.94
C GLY A 46 2.93 12.46 -6.87
N VAL A 47 2.41 13.63 -6.48
CA VAL A 47 2.76 14.88 -7.15
C VAL A 47 4.04 15.39 -6.49
N THR A 48 5.18 15.22 -7.17
CA THR A 48 6.39 15.93 -6.77
C THR A 48 6.18 17.40 -7.09
N ILE A 49 5.87 18.21 -6.07
CA ILE A 49 5.91 19.67 -6.22
C ILE A 49 7.40 20.03 -6.24
N ASN A 50 7.97 20.16 -7.43
CA ASN A 50 9.28 20.79 -7.59
C ASN A 50 9.10 22.27 -7.23
N GLY A 51 9.52 22.64 -6.02
CA GLY A 51 9.67 24.03 -5.59
C GLY A 51 10.81 24.73 -6.31
#